data_AF-A0A950YGL7-F1
#
_entry.id   AF-A0A950YGL7-F1
#
_cell.length_a   1.000
_cell.length_b   1.000
_cell.length_c   1.000
_cell.angle_alpha   90.00
_cell.angle_beta   90.00
_cell.angle_gamma   90.00
#
_symmetry.space_group_name_H-M   'P 1'
#
loop_
_entity.id
_entity.type
_entity.pdbx_description
1 polymer ?
#
loop_
_entity_poly.entity_id
_entity_poly.type
_entity_poly.pdbx_seq_one_letter_code
_entity_poly.pdbx_strand_id
1 'polypeptide(L)'
;MDSLGDLGRHIVEFVFGEVYERSGLSLRDRELITVAMLAAIGAREPQLDVHLRGALNVGVTVQELREVVVHVAPYAGFPAAINAMRRLQVLETEA
;
A
#
# COMPACT_ATOMS: atom_id res chain seq x y z
N MET A 1 -15.90 8.99 -2.81
CA MET A 1 -16.44 7.64 -2.49
C MET A 1 -17.86 7.50 -3.01
N ASP A 2 -18.70 8.51 -2.81
CA ASP A 2 -20.14 8.46 -3.14
C ASP A 2 -20.46 8.13 -4.61
N SER A 3 -19.59 8.54 -5.55
CA SER A 3 -19.72 8.20 -6.98
C SER A 3 -19.50 6.72 -7.31
N LEU A 4 -18.95 5.93 -6.37
CA LEU A 4 -18.74 4.47 -6.52
C LEU A 4 -19.91 3.65 -5.96
N GLY A 5 -20.96 4.29 -5.44
CA GLY A 5 -22.12 3.62 -4.85
C GLY A 5 -21.74 2.66 -3.72
N ASP A 6 -22.33 1.47 -3.72
CA ASP A 6 -22.10 0.45 -2.69
C ASP A 6 -20.63 0.04 -2.55
N LEU A 7 -19.86 0.07 -3.63
CA LEU A 7 -18.41 -0.21 -3.56
C LEU A 7 -17.69 0.83 -2.72
N GLY A 8 -17.99 2.11 -2.92
CA GLY A 8 -17.44 3.20 -2.11
C GLY A 8 -17.84 3.07 -0.65
N ARG A 9 -19.10 2.71 -0.39
CA ARG A 9 -19.59 2.43 0.96
C ARG A 9 -18.82 1.31 1.63
N HIS A 10 -18.58 0.18 0.96
CA HIS A 10 -17.81 -0.94 1.52
C HIS A 10 -16.35 -0.58 1.81
N ILE A 11 -15.71 0.26 0.99
CA ILE A 11 -14.35 0.72 1.28
C ILE A 11 -14.34 1.53 2.58
N VAL A 12 -15.31 2.43 2.79
CA VAL A 12 -15.36 3.24 4.01
C VAL A 12 -15.75 2.40 5.23
N GLU A 13 -16.88 1.70 5.16
CA GLU A 13 -17.47 1.02 6.32
C GLU A 13 -16.73 -0.25 6.70
N PHE A 14 -16.42 -1.10 5.72
CA PHE A 14 -15.80 -2.40 6.00
C PHE A 14 -14.27 -2.32 6.03
N VAL A 15 -13.64 -1.77 4.99
CA VAL A 15 -12.16 -1.76 4.93
C VAL A 15 -11.60 -0.83 6.01
N PHE A 16 -12.01 0.44 6.02
CA PHE A 16 -11.47 1.41 6.97
C PHE A 16 -12.18 1.39 8.33
N GLY A 17 -13.52 1.28 8.36
CA GLY A 17 -14.30 1.31 9.59
C GLY A 17 -14.25 0.04 10.44
N GLU A 18 -13.95 -1.11 9.83
CA GLU A 18 -13.88 -2.39 10.54
C GLU A 18 -12.46 -3.01 10.48
N VAL A 19 -11.97 -3.36 9.30
CA VAL A 19 -10.74 -4.16 9.15
C VAL A 19 -9.50 -3.43 9.70
N TYR A 20 -9.37 -2.13 9.42
CA TYR A 20 -8.27 -1.29 9.89
C TYR A 20 -8.34 -0.99 11.40
N GLU A 21 -9.54 -0.92 11.97
CA GLU A 21 -9.77 -0.65 13.40
C GLU A 21 -9.58 -1.89 14.30
N ARG A 22 -9.42 -3.09 13.72
CA ARG A 22 -9.17 -4.31 14.50
C ARG A 22 -7.91 -4.15 15.36
N SER A 23 -7.99 -4.55 16.63
CA SER A 23 -6.81 -4.64 17.49
C SER A 23 -5.84 -5.74 17.01
N GLY A 24 -4.55 -5.58 17.31
CA GLY A 24 -3.53 -6.61 17.12
C GLY A 24 -2.43 -6.24 16.13
N LEU A 25 -2.68 -5.30 15.22
CA LEU A 25 -1.67 -4.68 14.36
C LEU A 25 -1.84 -3.16 14.40
N SER A 26 -0.71 -2.44 14.48
CA SER A 26 -0.73 -0.99 14.41
C SER A 26 -1.13 -0.52 13.00
N LEU A 27 -1.61 0.71 12.89
CA LEU A 27 -1.90 1.32 11.59
C LEU A 27 -0.65 1.32 10.67
N ARG A 28 0.53 1.55 11.27
CA ARG A 28 1.81 1.49 10.58
C ARG A 28 2.07 0.13 9.96
N ASP A 29 1.87 -0.95 10.72
CA ASP A 29 2.09 -2.31 10.22
C ASP A 29 1.07 -2.68 9.14
N ARG A 30 -0.18 -2.22 9.27
CA ARG A 30 -1.23 -2.43 8.26
C ARG A 30 -0.91 -1.78 6.93
N GLU A 31 -0.43 -0.55 6.95
CA GLU A 31 0.01 0.13 5.72
C GLU A 31 1.20 -0.59 5.08
N LEU A 32 2.17 -1.02 5.89
CA LEU A 32 3.33 -1.78 5.40
C LEU A 32 2.90 -3.08 4.70
N ILE A 33 1.99 -3.85 5.31
CA ILE A 33 1.44 -5.08 4.75
C ILE A 33 0.62 -4.78 3.49
N THR A 34 -0.17 -3.71 3.50
CA THR A 34 -1.01 -3.33 2.36
C THR A 34 -0.15 -2.96 1.15
N VAL A 35 0.93 -2.20 1.34
CA VAL A 35 1.93 -1.92 0.30
C VAL A 35 2.53 -3.22 -0.26
N ALA A 36 2.96 -4.13 0.62
CA ALA A 36 3.53 -5.42 0.20
C ALA A 36 2.55 -6.22 -0.68
N MET A 37 1.29 -6.28 -0.27
CA MET A 37 0.24 -7.02 -0.99
C MET A 37 -0.12 -6.36 -2.32
N LEU A 38 -0.26 -5.03 -2.35
CA LEU A 38 -0.55 -4.30 -3.59
C LEU A 38 0.60 -4.40 -4.60
N ALA A 39 1.84 -4.34 -4.12
CA ALA A 39 3.02 -4.59 -4.94
C ALA A 39 3.02 -6.03 -5.49
N ALA A 40 2.74 -7.03 -4.65
CA ALA A 40 2.74 -8.43 -5.02
C ALA A 40 1.67 -8.78 -6.08
N ILE A 41 0.45 -8.26 -5.94
CA ILE A 41 -0.63 -8.52 -6.92
C ILE A 41 -0.52 -7.67 -8.20
N GLY A 42 0.49 -6.80 -8.29
CA GLY A 42 0.65 -5.88 -9.42
C GLY A 42 -0.51 -4.88 -9.53
N ALA A 43 -0.99 -4.37 -8.39
CA ALA A 43 -2.08 -3.42 -8.35
C ALA A 43 -1.78 -2.17 -9.20
N ARG A 44 -2.82 -1.60 -9.79
CA ARG A 44 -2.68 -0.42 -10.65
C ARG A 44 -2.34 0.82 -9.83
N GLU A 45 -1.78 1.78 -10.55
CA GLU A 45 -1.16 3.01 -10.04
C GLU A 45 -1.96 3.73 -8.95
N PRO A 46 -3.30 3.92 -9.00
CA PRO A 46 -3.96 4.70 -7.95
C PRO A 46 -3.95 4.04 -6.58
N GLN A 47 -3.97 2.71 -6.48
CA GLN A 47 -4.03 2.04 -5.18
C GLN A 47 -2.66 1.98 -4.50
N LEU A 48 -1.64 1.52 -5.23
CA LEU A 48 -0.30 1.41 -4.66
C LEU A 48 0.24 2.79 -4.23
N ASP A 49 0.00 3.82 -5.03
CA ASP A 49 0.46 5.17 -4.73
C ASP A 49 -0.18 5.77 -3.47
N VAL A 50 -1.47 5.51 -3.26
CA VAL A 50 -2.20 5.99 -2.07
C VAL A 50 -1.62 5.35 -0.82
N HIS A 51 -1.36 4.04 -0.84
CA HIS A 51 -0.82 3.33 0.31
C HIS A 51 0.68 3.56 0.54
N LEU A 52 1.47 3.82 -0.51
CA LEU A 52 2.84 4.27 -0.34
C LEU A 52 2.89 5.62 0.40
N ARG A 53 2.05 6.59 0.02
CA ARG A 53 1.94 7.87 0.74
C ARG A 53 1.33 7.69 2.14
N GLY A 54 0.32 6.84 2.27
CA GLY A 54 -0.31 6.47 3.55
C GLY A 54 0.71 5.91 4.54
N ALA A 55 1.53 4.95 4.10
CA ALA A 55 2.61 4.37 4.89
C ALA A 55 3.61 5.42 5.41
N LEU A 56 4.04 6.35 4.55
CA LEU A 56 4.92 7.45 4.95
C LEU A 56 4.27 8.35 6.01
N ASN A 57 2.98 8.67 5.85
CA ASN A 57 2.23 9.51 6.79
C ASN A 57 2.08 8.87 8.17
N VAL A 58 2.11 7.53 8.25
CA VAL A 58 2.01 6.78 9.52
C VAL A 58 3.38 6.35 10.07
N GLY A 59 4.47 6.94 9.55
CA GLY A 59 5.82 6.79 10.09
C GLY A 59 6.60 5.59 9.56
N VAL A 60 6.19 4.98 8.44
CA VAL A 60 7.08 4.07 7.70
C VAL A 60 8.12 4.91 6.95
N THR A 61 9.38 4.50 6.99
CA THR A 61 10.44 5.20 6.25
C THR A 61 10.51 4.73 4.79
N VAL A 62 11.04 5.60 3.93
CA VAL A 62 11.36 5.23 2.53
C VAL A 62 12.25 3.99 2.47
N GLN A 63 13.24 3.89 3.38
CA GLN A 63 14.12 2.74 3.46
C GLN A 63 13.36 1.44 3.73
N GLU A 64 12.41 1.46 4.67
CA GLU A 64 11.57 0.30 4.97
C GLU A 64 10.67 -0.07 3.78
N LEU A 65 10.11 0.91 3.08
CA LEU A 65 9.33 0.65 1.86
C LEU A 65 10.17 0.01 0.75
N ARG A 66 11.42 0.46 0.57
CA ARG A 66 12.36 -0.15 -0.37
C ARG A 66 12.63 -1.62 -0.02
N GLU A 67 12.88 -1.91 1.26
CA GLU A 67 13.10 -3.29 1.74
C GLU A 67 11.86 -4.17 1.55
N VAL A 68 10.66 -3.65 1.81
CA VAL A 68 9.40 -4.36 1.54
C VAL A 68 9.28 -4.70 0.05
N VAL A 69 9.54 -3.74 -0.84
CA VAL A 69 9.46 -3.97 -2.29
C VAL A 69 10.52 -4.98 -2.77
N VAL A 70 11.73 -4.94 -2.21
CA VAL A 70 12.75 -5.97 -2.47
C VAL A 70 12.27 -7.34 -2.00
N HIS A 71 11.67 -7.40 -0.81
CA HIS A 71 11.15 -8.64 -0.24
C HIS A 71 9.93 -9.20 -0.98
N VAL A 72 9.25 -8.42 -1.82
CA VAL A 72 8.19 -8.92 -2.71
C VAL A 72 8.76 -9.79 -3.84
N ALA A 73 9.98 -9.54 -4.31
CA ALA A 73 10.55 -10.22 -5.48
C ALA A 73 10.64 -11.75 -5.34
N PRO A 74 11.04 -12.33 -4.19
CA PRO A 74 11.03 -13.79 -3.99
C PRO A 74 9.65 -14.45 -4.07
N TYR A 75 8.56 -13.73 -3.74
CA TYR A 75 7.22 -14.32 -3.66
C TYR A 75 6.34 -14.01 -4.87
N ALA A 76 6.47 -12.82 -5.44
CA ALA A 76 5.65 -12.35 -6.57
C ALA A 76 6.45 -12.15 -7.87
N GLY A 77 7.76 -12.39 -7.83
CA GLY A 77 8.66 -12.25 -8.97
C GLY A 77 9.17 -10.83 -9.17
N PHE A 78 10.29 -10.73 -9.90
CA PHE A 78 10.96 -9.47 -10.21
C PHE A 78 10.08 -8.45 -10.96
N PRO A 79 9.20 -8.83 -11.92
CA PRO A 79 8.36 -7.85 -12.61
C PRO A 79 7.47 -7.03 -11.67
N ALA A 80 6.84 -7.68 -10.69
CA ALA A 80 6.00 -7.03 -9.68
C ALA A 80 6.81 -6.06 -8.81
N ALA A 81 7.95 -6.53 -8.30
CA ALA A 81 8.86 -5.72 -7.48
C ALA A 81 9.43 -4.51 -8.25
N ILE A 82 9.82 -4.69 -9.53
CA ILE A 82 10.34 -3.59 -10.37
C ILE A 82 9.26 -2.51 -10.57
N ASN A 83 8.02 -2.92 -10.87
CA ASN A 83 6.94 -1.95 -11.06
C ASN A 83 6.64 -1.18 -9.77
N ALA A 84 6.60 -1.86 -8.63
CA ALA A 84 6.42 -1.21 -7.33
C ALA A 84 7.58 -0.27 -6.98
N MET A 85 8.83 -0.67 -7.26
CA MET A 85 10.02 0.17 -7.01
C MET A 85 9.98 1.46 -7.85
N ARG A 86 9.55 1.36 -9.12
CA ARG A 86 9.37 2.54 -9.99
C ARG A 86 8.30 3.48 -9.44
N ARG A 87 7.20 2.95 -8.91
CA ARG A 87 6.16 3.78 -8.27
C ARG A 87 6.72 4.51 -7.05
N LEU A 88 7.42 3.81 -6.16
CA LEU A 88 8.06 4.43 -4.99
C LEU A 88 9.04 5.54 -5.39
N GLN A 89 9.88 5.32 -6.42
CA GLN A 89 10.82 6.33 -6.93
C GLN A 89 10.12 7.59 -7.44
N VAL A 90 8.99 7.47 -8.15
CA VAL A 90 8.22 8.64 -8.61
C VAL A 90 7.76 9.47 -7.42
N LEU A 91 7.26 8.82 -6.37
CA LEU A 91 6.80 9.52 -5.16
C LEU A 91 7.92 10.24 -4.41
N GLU A 92 9.12 9.67 -4.39
CA GLU A 92 10.30 10.31 -3.81
C GLU A 92 10.70 11.59 -4.56
N THR A 93 10.43 11.67 -5.87
CA THR A 93 10.76 12.84 -6.70
C THR A 93 9.69 13.94 -6.70
N GLU A 94 8.48 13.63 -6.21
CA GLU A 94 7.35 14.57 -6.12
C GLU A 94 7.26 15.28 -4.75
N ALA A 95 8.06 14.86 -3.77
CA ALA A 95 8.09 15.37 -2.40
C ALA A 95 9.17 16.45 -2.20
#